data_AF-A0A124HEY7-F1
#
_entry.id   AF-A0A124HEY7-F1
#
_cell.length_a   1.000
_cell.length_b   1.000
_cell.length_c   1.000
_cell.angle_alpha   90.00
_cell.angle_beta   90.00
_cell.angle_gamma   90.00
#
_symmetry.space_group_name_H-M   'P 1'
#
loop_
_entity.id
_entity.type
_entity.pdbx_description
1 polymer ?
#
loop_
_entity_poly.entity_id
_entity_poly.type
_entity_poly.pdbx_seq_one_letter_code
_entity_poly.pdbx_strand_id
1 'polypeptide(L)'
;MSVTPVSPGFSTTVGALRLREWQLGPGQPAIVMDQFSTDDFNLVVDDRADVHVSSKDGRLYVGWFPIGRPGTDGEGWKIAVTGTATVPGYHISFDVETPADIVAAAVARLLETSRRL
;
A
#
# COMPACT_ATOMS: atom_id res chain seq x y z
N MET A 1 36.65 35.08 20.26
CA MET A 1 35.23 34.68 20.12
C MET A 1 35.17 33.17 20.24
N SER A 2 34.46 32.62 21.22
CA SER A 2 34.28 31.17 21.37
C SER A 2 32.91 30.80 20.81
N VAL A 3 32.88 29.97 19.78
CA VAL A 3 31.64 29.51 19.14
C VAL A 3 31.08 28.37 19.99
N THR A 4 29.89 28.56 20.53
CA THR A 4 29.17 27.51 21.27
C THR A 4 28.85 26.36 20.31
N PRO A 5 29.18 25.10 20.63
CA PRO A 5 28.86 23.99 19.75
C PRO A 5 27.34 23.84 19.66
N VAL A 6 26.80 23.87 18.44
CA VAL A 6 25.42 23.49 18.16
C VAL A 6 25.33 22.00 18.46
N SER A 7 24.71 21.64 19.59
CA SER A 7 24.36 20.24 19.85
C SER A 7 23.25 19.86 18.85
N PRO A 8 23.45 18.86 17.97
CA PRO A 8 22.37 18.36 17.13
C PRO A 8 21.49 17.46 18.01
N GLY A 9 20.76 18.07 18.94
CA GLY A 9 19.75 17.40 19.74
C GLY A 9 18.45 17.34 18.94
N PHE A 10 17.81 16.18 18.91
CA PHE A 10 16.42 16.05 18.45
C PHE A 10 15.58 17.15 19.10
N SER A 11 15.13 18.13 18.31
CA SER A 11 14.16 19.13 18.75
C SER A 11 12.80 18.46 18.82
N THR A 12 12.59 17.67 19.86
CA THR A 12 11.39 16.87 20.05
C THR A 12 10.89 17.07 21.46
N THR A 13 9.58 17.20 21.62
CA THR A 13 8.97 17.40 22.95
C THR A 13 8.94 16.07 23.70
N VAL A 14 8.87 16.11 25.04
CA VAL A 14 8.67 14.90 25.86
C VAL A 14 7.42 14.12 25.41
N GLY A 15 6.39 14.81 24.92
CA GLY A 15 5.20 14.19 24.33
C GLY A 15 5.49 13.39 23.06
N ALA A 16 6.40 13.86 22.21
CA ALA A 16 6.80 13.18 20.97
C ALA A 16 7.78 12.02 21.21
N LEU A 17 8.37 11.91 22.41
CA LEU A 17 9.19 10.78 22.86
C LEU A 17 8.38 9.68 23.56
N ARG A 18 7.07 9.88 23.78
CA ARG A 18 6.23 8.85 24.40
C ARG A 18 6.13 7.63 23.49
N LEU A 19 6.13 6.45 24.11
CA LEU A 19 5.87 5.19 23.42
C LEU A 19 4.52 5.26 22.73
N ARG A 20 4.48 4.77 21.49
CA ARG A 20 3.26 4.66 20.68
C ARG A 20 2.77 3.22 20.75
N GLU A 21 1.45 3.08 20.80
CA GLU A 21 0.82 1.83 20.43
C GLU A 21 0.76 1.75 18.90
N TRP A 22 0.97 0.55 18.37
CA TRP A 22 0.98 0.28 16.95
C TRP A 22 -0.18 -0.64 16.62
N GLN A 23 -0.91 -0.33 15.55
CA GLN A 23 -1.91 -1.24 15.01
C GLN A 23 -1.20 -2.51 14.51
N LEU A 24 -1.67 -3.67 14.96
CA LEU A 24 -1.14 -4.97 14.57
C LEU A 24 -2.25 -5.78 13.88
N GLY A 25 -1.83 -6.62 12.94
CA GLY A 25 -2.69 -7.55 12.21
C GLY A 25 -3.39 -6.94 10.99
N PRO A 26 -3.96 -7.80 10.13
CA PRO A 26 -4.47 -7.43 8.81
C PRO A 26 -5.66 -6.45 8.85
N GLY A 27 -6.46 -6.44 9.91
CA GLY A 27 -7.68 -5.65 9.96
C GLY A 27 -8.73 -6.12 8.95
N GLN A 28 -9.37 -5.19 8.23
CA GLN A 28 -10.44 -5.48 7.27
C GLN A 28 -10.00 -5.17 5.83
N PRO A 29 -9.64 -6.18 5.01
CA PRO A 29 -9.20 -5.98 3.63
C PRO A 29 -10.21 -5.26 2.71
N ALA A 30 -11.50 -5.34 3.02
CA ALA A 30 -12.58 -4.74 2.22
C ALA A 30 -12.39 -3.23 2.01
N ILE A 31 -11.82 -2.51 2.99
CA ILE A 31 -11.59 -1.06 2.90
C ILE A 31 -10.63 -0.66 1.76
N VAL A 32 -9.79 -1.59 1.30
CA VAL A 32 -8.92 -1.39 0.15
C VAL A 32 -9.73 -1.55 -1.13
N MET A 33 -10.60 -2.56 -1.19
CA MET A 33 -11.39 -2.90 -2.37
C MET A 33 -12.49 -1.87 -2.65
N ASP A 34 -13.08 -1.30 -1.59
CA ASP A 34 -14.16 -0.32 -1.67
C ASP A 34 -13.74 1.01 -2.33
N GLN A 35 -12.44 1.21 -2.57
CA GLN A 35 -11.92 2.40 -3.26
C GLN A 35 -12.03 2.32 -4.78
N PHE A 36 -12.32 1.14 -5.35
CA PHE A 36 -12.35 0.94 -6.79
C PHE A 36 -13.78 0.94 -7.34
N SER A 37 -14.04 1.80 -8.34
CA SER A 37 -15.33 1.82 -9.05
C SER A 37 -15.40 0.71 -10.11
N THR A 38 -16.57 0.06 -10.22
CA THR A 38 -16.85 -0.92 -11.28
C THR A 38 -16.83 -0.33 -12.70
N ASP A 39 -16.92 1.00 -12.82
CA ASP A 39 -16.85 1.69 -14.11
C ASP A 39 -15.44 1.69 -14.69
N ASP A 40 -14.41 1.75 -13.84
CA ASP A 40 -13.01 1.91 -14.23
C ASP A 40 -12.16 0.66 -13.97
N PHE A 41 -12.65 -0.26 -13.12
CA PHE A 41 -11.91 -1.43 -12.64
C PHE A 41 -12.71 -2.73 -12.78
N ASN A 42 -11.99 -3.84 -12.89
CA ASN A 42 -12.52 -5.20 -12.77
C ASN A 42 -12.16 -5.73 -11.39
N LEU A 43 -13.10 -6.39 -10.71
CA LEU A 43 -12.87 -7.10 -9.46
C LEU A 43 -13.18 -8.58 -9.67
N VAL A 44 -12.24 -9.45 -9.30
CA VAL A 44 -12.36 -10.90 -9.39
C VAL A 44 -11.98 -11.51 -8.04
N VAL A 45 -12.76 -12.48 -7.57
CA VAL A 45 -12.42 -13.32 -6.43
C VAL A 45 -12.22 -14.74 -6.95
N ASP A 46 -11.08 -15.35 -6.67
CA ASP A 46 -10.77 -16.70 -7.11
C ASP A 46 -11.24 -17.78 -6.10
N ASP A 47 -11.01 -19.05 -6.42
CA ASP A 47 -11.39 -20.20 -5.60
C ASP A 47 -10.61 -20.31 -4.28
N ARG A 48 -9.48 -19.59 -4.15
CA ARG A 48 -8.67 -19.48 -2.93
C ARG A 48 -9.05 -18.27 -2.08
N ALA A 49 -10.09 -17.53 -2.49
CA ALA A 49 -10.47 -16.24 -1.94
C ALA A 49 -9.38 -15.16 -2.10
N ASP A 50 -8.45 -15.34 -3.05
CA ASP A 50 -7.59 -14.25 -3.48
C ASP A 50 -8.47 -13.24 -4.24
N VAL A 51 -8.26 -11.95 -3.97
CA VAL A 51 -9.03 -10.88 -4.58
C VAL A 51 -8.12 -10.09 -5.50
N HIS A 52 -8.57 -9.90 -6.73
CA HIS A 52 -7.82 -9.23 -7.78
C HIS A 52 -8.62 -8.04 -8.29
N VAL A 53 -7.98 -6.87 -8.29
CA VAL A 53 -8.48 -5.67 -8.93
C VAL A 53 -7.53 -5.31 -10.07
N SER A 54 -8.07 -5.05 -11.25
CA SER A 54 -7.31 -4.52 -12.38
C SER A 54 -8.02 -3.33 -12.99
N SER A 55 -7.27 -2.30 -13.39
CA SER A 55 -7.87 -1.23 -14.18
C SER A 55 -8.23 -1.74 -15.58
N LYS A 56 -9.31 -1.23 -16.15
CA LYS A 56 -9.78 -1.64 -17.49
C LYS A 56 -8.80 -1.32 -18.61
N ASP A 57 -7.92 -0.35 -18.41
CA ASP A 57 -6.82 -0.02 -19.32
C ASP A 57 -5.58 -0.94 -19.14
N GLY A 58 -5.63 -1.89 -18.21
CA GLY A 58 -4.58 -2.87 -17.94
C GLY A 58 -3.33 -2.31 -17.24
N ARG A 59 -3.37 -1.07 -16.74
CA ARG A 59 -2.20 -0.42 -16.15
C ARG A 59 -1.99 -0.67 -14.67
N LEU A 60 -3.06 -0.77 -13.89
CA LEU A 60 -3.03 -1.04 -12.45
C LEU A 60 -3.47 -2.46 -12.16
N TYR A 61 -2.75 -3.11 -11.26
CA TYR A 61 -3.15 -4.35 -10.60
C TYR A 61 -3.00 -4.22 -9.08
N VAL A 62 -4.02 -4.66 -8.35
CA VAL A 62 -3.99 -4.84 -6.90
C VAL A 62 -4.47 -6.25 -6.56
N GLY A 63 -3.69 -7.01 -5.81
CA GLY A 63 -4.01 -8.34 -5.35
C GLY A 63 -3.99 -8.44 -3.83
N TRP A 64 -4.98 -9.10 -3.26
CA TRP A 64 -5.03 -9.54 -1.87
C TRP A 64 -5.00 -11.06 -1.81
N PHE A 65 -4.09 -11.60 -0.99
CA PHE A 65 -3.78 -13.01 -0.83
C PHE A 65 -3.90 -13.37 0.66
N PRO A 66 -5.09 -13.73 1.17
CA PRO A 66 -5.34 -13.91 2.61
C PRO A 66 -4.53 -15.04 3.25
N ILE A 67 -4.07 -16.00 2.45
CA ILE A 67 -3.20 -17.11 2.90
C ILE A 67 -1.74 -16.94 2.43
N GLY A 68 -1.40 -15.74 1.97
CA GLY A 68 -0.13 -15.45 1.31
C GLY A 68 -0.08 -15.96 -0.13
N ARG A 69 0.64 -15.22 -0.97
CA ARG A 69 0.80 -15.59 -2.38
C ARG A 69 1.73 -16.81 -2.52
N PRO A 70 1.34 -17.85 -3.26
CA PRO A 70 2.17 -19.04 -3.43
C PRO A 70 3.57 -18.72 -3.97
N GLY A 71 4.59 -19.35 -3.38
CA GLY A 71 5.99 -19.15 -3.78
C GLY A 71 6.62 -17.85 -3.31
N THR A 72 5.96 -17.12 -2.41
CA THR A 72 6.50 -15.91 -1.76
C THR A 72 6.62 -16.08 -0.25
N ASP A 73 7.40 -15.23 0.40
CA ASP A 73 7.53 -15.18 1.86
C ASP A 73 6.40 -14.34 2.48
N GLY A 74 5.17 -14.85 2.39
CA GLY A 74 4.00 -14.23 3.03
C GLY A 74 3.48 -12.94 2.37
N GLU A 75 3.70 -12.74 1.05
CA GLU A 75 3.13 -11.61 0.31
C GLU A 75 1.60 -11.68 0.40
N GLY A 76 1.02 -10.83 1.25
CA GLY A 76 -0.43 -10.69 1.43
C GLY A 76 -1.01 -9.71 0.42
N TRP A 77 -0.30 -8.64 0.10
CA TRP A 77 -0.74 -7.65 -0.88
C TRP A 77 0.28 -7.45 -1.98
N LYS A 78 -0.23 -7.25 -3.20
CA LYS A 78 0.57 -6.82 -4.35
C LYS A 78 -0.09 -5.64 -5.03
N ILE A 79 0.64 -4.54 -5.17
CA ILE A 79 0.26 -3.41 -6.02
C ILE A 79 1.28 -3.35 -7.17
N ALA A 80 0.82 -3.27 -8.41
CA ALA A 80 1.67 -3.15 -9.57
C ALA A 80 1.10 -2.13 -10.56
N VAL A 81 1.95 -1.25 -11.05
CA VAL A 81 1.65 -0.30 -12.13
C VAL A 81 2.57 -0.59 -13.30
N THR A 82 1.97 -0.92 -14.44
CA THR A 82 2.68 -1.17 -15.68
C THR A 82 3.32 0.11 -16.20
N GLY A 83 4.56 0.00 -16.66
CA GLY A 83 5.28 1.10 -17.29
C GLY A 83 4.75 1.43 -18.68
N THR A 84 5.42 2.37 -19.33
CA THR A 84 5.24 2.67 -20.75
C THR A 84 6.43 2.12 -21.53
N ALA A 85 6.44 2.35 -22.85
CA ALA A 85 7.60 2.02 -23.69
C ALA A 85 8.88 2.77 -23.27
N THR A 86 8.77 3.91 -22.57
CA THR A 86 9.91 4.79 -22.24
C THR A 86 10.17 4.97 -20.75
N VAL A 87 9.18 4.66 -19.90
CA VAL A 87 9.27 4.83 -18.44
C VAL A 87 8.91 3.51 -17.77
N PRO A 88 9.77 2.93 -16.93
CA PRO A 88 9.48 1.67 -16.24
C PRO A 88 8.31 1.83 -15.27
N GLY A 89 7.61 0.71 -15.06
CA GLY A 89 6.57 0.60 -14.02
C GLY A 89 7.17 0.41 -12.63
N TYR A 90 6.30 0.15 -11.66
CA TYR A 90 6.71 -0.17 -10.30
C TYR A 90 5.78 -1.19 -9.66
N HIS A 91 6.24 -1.79 -8.56
CA HIS A 91 5.40 -2.63 -7.73
C HIS A 91 5.75 -2.46 -6.25
N ILE A 92 4.76 -2.70 -5.39
CA ILE A 92 4.86 -2.67 -3.94
C ILE A 92 4.23 -3.96 -3.42
N SER A 93 4.85 -4.57 -2.42
CA SER A 93 4.34 -5.76 -1.77
C SER A 93 4.23 -5.50 -0.27
N PHE A 94 3.15 -5.99 0.34
CA PHE A 94 2.99 -6.00 1.80
C PHE A 94 2.76 -7.43 2.25
N ASP A 95 3.15 -7.74 3.49
CA ASP A 95 2.86 -9.03 4.08
C ASP A 95 1.37 -9.16 4.43
N VAL A 96 0.95 -10.38 4.81
CA VAL A 96 -0.43 -10.66 5.24
C VAL A 96 -0.81 -9.93 6.53
N GLU A 97 0.14 -9.61 7.40
CA GLU A 97 -0.11 -8.99 8.70
C GLU A 97 -0.14 -7.45 8.65
N THR A 98 0.18 -6.86 7.50
CA THR A 98 0.17 -5.42 7.29
C THR A 98 -1.27 -4.91 7.44
N PRO A 99 -1.52 -3.93 8.33
CA PRO A 99 -2.85 -3.37 8.51
C PRO A 99 -3.45 -2.87 7.19
N ALA A 100 -4.67 -3.29 6.89
CA ALA A 100 -5.37 -2.90 5.67
C ALA A 100 -5.47 -1.37 5.53
N ASP A 101 -5.51 -0.61 6.62
CA ASP A 101 -5.53 0.86 6.60
C ASP A 101 -4.28 1.47 5.96
N ILE A 102 -3.10 0.84 6.18
CA ILE A 102 -1.84 1.28 5.56
C ILE A 102 -1.87 1.02 4.06
N VAL A 103 -2.33 -0.18 3.67
CA VAL A 103 -2.47 -0.54 2.25
C VAL A 103 -3.51 0.36 1.57
N ALA A 104 -4.62 0.63 2.25
CA ALA A 104 -5.67 1.53 1.78
C ALA A 104 -5.14 2.95 1.55
N ALA A 105 -4.31 3.47 2.46
CA ALA A 105 -3.67 4.78 2.28
C ALA A 105 -2.71 4.80 1.08
N ALA A 106 -1.96 3.72 0.86
CA ALA A 106 -1.10 3.60 -0.32
C ALA A 106 -1.91 3.56 -1.63
N VAL A 107 -3.02 2.81 -1.65
CA VAL A 107 -3.95 2.75 -2.79
C VAL A 107 -4.61 4.10 -3.05
N ALA A 108 -5.11 4.76 -2.00
CA ALA A 108 -5.71 6.09 -2.11
C ALA A 108 -4.72 7.07 -2.75
N ARG A 109 -3.47 7.07 -2.28
CA ARG A 109 -2.43 7.93 -2.83
C ARG A 109 -2.11 7.60 -4.29
N LEU A 110 -2.08 6.31 -4.64
CA LEU A 110 -1.90 5.87 -6.02
C LEU A 110 -3.00 6.42 -6.92
N LEU A 111 -4.27 6.26 -6.52
CA LEU A 111 -5.43 6.73 -7.28
C LEU A 111 -5.42 8.25 -7.42
N GLU A 112 -5.07 9.00 -6.36
CA GLU A 112 -4.92 10.47 -6.42
C GLU A 112 -3.85 10.94 -7.41
N THR A 113 -2.76 10.18 -7.55
CA THR A 113 -1.68 10.53 -8.49
C THR A 113 -1.98 10.09 -9.93
N SER A 114 -3.00 9.26 -10.12
CA SER A 114 -3.47 8.89 -11.46
C SER A 114 -4.11 10.10 -12.14
N ARG A 115 -3.90 10.24 -13.45
CA ARG A 115 -4.52 11.28 -14.26
C ARG A 115 -5.36 10.62 -15.34
N ARG A 116 -6.60 11.06 -15.49
CA ARG A 116 -7.40 10.76 -16.68
C ARG A 116 -6.71 11.38 -17.89
N LEU A 117 -6.57 10.60 -18.95
CA LEU A 117 -6.12 11.06 -20.26
C LEU A 117 -7.31 11.54 -21.09
#